data_AF-A0A9X9NUP5-F1
#
_entry.id   AF-A0A9X9NUP5-F1
#
_cell.length_a   1.000
_cell.length_b   1.000
_cell.length_c   1.000
_cell.angle_alpha   90.00
_cell.angle_beta   90.00
_cell.angle_gamma   90.00
#
_symmetry.space_group_name_H-M   'P 1'
#
loop_
_entity.id
_entity.type
_entity.pdbx_description
1 polymer ?
#
loop_
_entity_poly.entity_id
_entity_poly.type
_entity_poly.pdbx_seq_one_letter_code
_entity_poly.pdbx_strand_id
1 'polypeptide(L)'
;MEPGSRSALAHWHEAEDEMILVLEGEITLVEGDCETLLRPGDAAAFKAGVPVAHCLEDRSDRPTRCLVVGTRAPVDRIVYPGHDRICHRDRSQPDDVWTDLAGRPASTPYA
;
A
#
# COMPACT_ATOMS: atom_id res chain seq x y z
N MET A 1 11.08 -6.49 6.40
CA MET A 1 10.76 -5.22 7.07
C MET A 1 11.59 -5.19 8.33
N GLU A 2 12.28 -4.07 8.56
CA GLU A 2 13.08 -3.89 9.77
C GLU A 2 12.21 -3.26 10.87
N PRO A 3 12.54 -3.46 12.16
CA PRO A 3 11.88 -2.77 13.26
C PRO A 3 11.76 -1.26 13.03
N GLY A 4 10.55 -0.73 13.23
CA GLY A 4 10.19 0.68 13.02
C GLY A 4 9.91 1.06 11.57
N SER A 5 10.02 0.15 10.60
CA SER A 5 9.75 0.44 9.19
C SER A 5 8.25 0.39 8.85
N ARG A 6 7.89 1.03 7.73
CA ARG A 6 6.56 0.95 7.11
C ARG A 6 6.69 0.46 5.67
N SER A 7 5.74 -0.33 5.18
CA SER A 7 5.80 -0.87 3.80
C SER A 7 5.64 0.22 2.74
N ALA A 8 4.70 1.14 2.96
CA ALA A 8 4.34 2.23 2.07
C ALA A 8 3.55 3.29 2.86
N LEU A 9 3.31 4.45 2.26
CA LEU A 9 2.24 5.33 2.74
C LEU A 9 0.89 4.60 2.60
N ALA A 10 -0.08 4.89 3.48
CA ALA A 10 -1.38 4.25 3.42
C ALA A 10 -2.06 4.57 2.07
N HIS A 11 -2.43 3.54 1.33
CA HIS A 11 -2.98 3.68 -0.02
C HIS A 11 -3.97 2.57 -0.38
N TRP A 12 -4.70 2.79 -1.46
CA TRP A 12 -5.51 1.75 -2.09
C TRP A 12 -5.39 1.85 -3.62
N HIS A 13 -5.60 0.73 -4.28
CA HIS A 13 -5.50 0.56 -5.72
C HIS A 13 -6.88 0.52 -6.37
N GLU A 14 -7.07 1.22 -7.49
CA GLU A 14 -8.33 1.20 -8.23
C GLU A 14 -8.45 -0.03 -9.14
N ALA A 15 -7.34 -0.49 -9.74
CA ALA A 15 -7.32 -1.54 -10.74
C ALA A 15 -6.51 -2.79 -10.35
N GLU A 16 -5.74 -2.75 -9.26
CA GLU A 16 -4.90 -3.88 -8.84
C GLU A 16 -5.41 -4.50 -7.55
N ASP A 17 -5.78 -5.78 -7.60
CA ASP A 17 -5.93 -6.58 -6.37
C ASP A 17 -4.55 -6.77 -5.75
N GLU A 18 -4.46 -6.69 -4.42
CA GLU A 18 -3.25 -6.93 -3.65
C GLU A 18 -3.51 -7.93 -2.52
N MET A 19 -2.51 -8.74 -2.17
CA MET A 19 -2.56 -9.67 -1.05
C MET A 19 -1.21 -9.67 -0.32
N ILE A 20 -1.28 -9.81 1.00
CA ILE A 20 -0.13 -9.97 1.88
C ILE A 20 -0.25 -11.33 2.58
N LEU A 21 0.88 -12.03 2.70
CA LEU A 21 1.04 -13.22 3.55
C LEU A 21 2.26 -13.03 4.44
N VAL A 22 2.11 -13.13 5.75
CA VAL A 22 3.24 -13.05 6.69
C VAL A 22 3.96 -14.39 6.71
N LEU A 23 5.27 -14.36 6.45
CA LEU A 23 6.13 -15.55 6.40
C LEU A 23 6.90 -15.75 7.71
N GLU A 24 7.32 -14.65 8.35
CA GLU A 24 8.14 -14.64 9.56
C GLU A 24 7.93 -13.32 10.32
N GLY A 25 8.04 -13.32 11.65
CA GLY A 25 7.87 -12.13 12.48
C GLY A 25 6.40 -11.78 12.75
N GLU A 26 6.14 -10.56 13.20
CA GLU A 26 4.79 -10.03 13.41
C GLU A 26 4.70 -8.59 12.92
N ILE A 27 3.61 -8.26 12.25
CA ILE A 27 3.45 -6.97 11.57
C ILE A 27 2.07 -6.41 11.88
N THR A 28 1.98 -5.10 12.10
CA THR A 28 0.69 -4.42 12.26
C THR A 28 0.18 -4.00 10.88
N LEU A 29 -0.94 -4.55 10.45
CA LEU A 29 -1.73 -4.02 9.34
C LEU A 29 -2.56 -2.85 9.85
N VAL A 30 -2.38 -1.68 9.23
CA VAL A 30 -3.26 -0.53 9.39
C VAL A 30 -4.14 -0.48 8.14
N GLU A 31 -5.46 -0.59 8.29
CA GLU A 31 -6.45 -0.58 7.20
C GLU A 31 -7.63 0.33 7.61
N GLY A 32 -7.75 1.49 6.96
CA GLY A 32 -8.69 2.53 7.39
C GLY A 32 -8.45 2.94 8.85
N ASP A 33 -9.48 2.80 9.69
CA ASP A 33 -9.42 3.09 11.12
C ASP A 33 -9.09 1.85 11.98
N CYS A 34 -8.79 0.71 11.34
CA CYS A 34 -8.55 -0.55 12.02
C CYS A 34 -7.06 -0.91 12.04
N GLU A 35 -6.60 -1.43 13.18
CA GLU A 35 -5.27 -2.01 13.33
C GLU A 35 -5.39 -3.50 13.66
N THR A 36 -4.67 -4.34 12.93
CA THR A 36 -4.66 -5.80 13.12
C THR A 36 -3.23 -6.32 13.19
N LEU A 37 -2.88 -7.02 14.27
CA LEU A 37 -1.58 -7.70 14.37
C LEU A 37 -1.62 -9.03 13.60
N LEU A 38 -0.79 -9.15 12.58
CA LEU A 38 -0.63 -10.34 11.75
C LEU A 38 0.62 -11.11 12.15
N ARG A 39 0.53 -12.44 12.14
CA ARG A 39 1.58 -13.40 12.51
C ARG A 39 1.86 -14.37 11.36
N PRO A 40 2.93 -15.19 11.42
CA PRO A 40 3.28 -16.09 10.32
C PRO A 40 2.12 -17.02 9.97
N GLY A 41 1.76 -17.06 8.69
CA GLY A 41 0.59 -17.78 8.17
C GLY A 41 -0.67 -16.93 8.00
N ASP A 42 -0.76 -15.76 8.64
CA ASP A 42 -1.87 -14.84 8.45
C ASP A 42 -1.76 -14.13 7.09
N ALA A 43 -2.92 -13.88 6.49
CA ALA A 43 -3.04 -13.20 5.20
C ALA A 43 -4.10 -12.09 5.25
N ALA A 44 -3.88 -11.06 4.46
CA ALA A 44 -4.82 -9.98 4.19
C ALA A 44 -4.92 -9.75 2.69
N ALA A 45 -6.11 -9.41 2.20
CA ALA A 45 -6.36 -9.18 0.79
C ALA A 45 -7.15 -7.90 0.59
N PHE A 46 -6.69 -7.09 -0.37
CA PHE A 46 -7.20 -5.78 -0.69
C PHE A 46 -7.76 -5.84 -2.11
N LYS A 47 -9.09 -5.81 -2.20
CA LYS A 47 -9.78 -5.85 -3.49
C LYS A 47 -9.63 -4.52 -4.21
N ALA A 48 -9.27 -4.55 -5.49
CA ALA A 48 -9.22 -3.39 -6.36
C ALA A 48 -10.51 -2.57 -6.31
N GLY A 49 -10.38 -1.25 -6.25
CA GLY A 49 -11.50 -0.30 -6.24
C GLY A 49 -12.20 -0.16 -4.88
N VAL A 50 -11.79 -0.90 -3.84
CA VAL A 50 -12.27 -0.68 -2.48
C VAL A 50 -11.49 0.48 -1.86
N PRO A 51 -12.15 1.61 -1.51
CA PRO A 51 -11.47 2.84 -1.12
C PRO A 51 -11.07 2.86 0.36
N VAL A 52 -10.43 1.78 0.83
CA VAL A 52 -9.92 1.67 2.20
C VAL A 52 -8.41 1.57 2.11
N ALA A 53 -7.74 2.62 2.57
CA ALA A 53 -6.28 2.69 2.48
C ALA A 53 -5.62 1.77 3.50
N HIS A 54 -4.58 1.06 3.09
CA HIS A 54 -3.81 0.17 3.96
C HIS A 54 -2.31 0.44 3.91
N CYS A 55 -1.62 0.07 4.99
CA CYS A 55 -0.17 -0.08 5.03
C CYS A 55 0.24 -1.09 6.12
N LEU A 56 1.47 -1.59 6.04
CA LEU A 56 2.06 -2.41 7.09
C LEU A 56 3.06 -1.60 7.90
N GLU A 57 3.04 -1.77 9.21
CA GLU A 57 4.01 -1.19 10.14
C GLU A 57 4.68 -2.28 10.96
N ASP A 58 6.01 -2.29 10.94
CA ASP A 58 6.81 -3.16 11.79
C ASP A 58 7.06 -2.46 13.12
N ARG A 59 6.15 -2.69 14.07
CA ARG A 59 6.24 -2.18 15.45
C ARG A 59 6.94 -3.16 16.39
N SER A 60 7.50 -4.24 15.86
CA SER A 60 8.16 -5.28 16.64
C SER A 60 9.62 -4.93 16.93
N ASP A 61 10.31 -5.77 17.68
CA ASP A 61 11.73 -5.63 18.03
C ASP A 61 12.67 -6.46 17.14
N ARG A 62 12.13 -7.15 16.13
CA ARG A 62 12.88 -8.05 15.23
C ARG A 62 12.34 -7.99 13.80
N PRO A 63 13.16 -8.28 12.78
CA PRO A 63 12.71 -8.18 11.40
C PRO A 63 11.51 -9.10 11.06
N THR A 64 10.59 -8.59 10.25
CA THR A 64 9.43 -9.32 9.71
C THR A 64 9.58 -9.58 8.21
N ARG A 65 9.16 -10.76 7.73
CA ARG A 65 9.11 -11.08 6.29
C ARG A 65 7.66 -11.30 5.85
N CYS A 66 7.27 -10.60 4.79
CA CYS A 66 5.98 -10.75 4.14
C CYS A 66 6.17 -11.07 2.65
N LEU A 67 5.32 -11.93 2.11
CA LEU A 67 5.09 -12.03 0.67
C LEU A 67 3.97 -11.06 0.30
N VAL A 68 4.20 -10.25 -0.72
CA VAL A 68 3.17 -9.37 -1.31
C VAL A 68 2.94 -9.79 -2.74
N VAL A 69 1.67 -9.99 -3.10
CA VAL A 69 1.24 -10.37 -4.44
C VAL A 69 0.27 -9.30 -4.93
N GLY A 70 0.59 -8.68 -6.06
CA GLY A 70 -0.25 -7.66 -6.68
C GLY A 70 -0.51 -8.00 -8.15
N THR A 71 -1.72 -7.70 -8.61
CA THR A 71 -2.04 -7.71 -10.05
C THR A 71 -1.17 -6.67 -10.76
N ARG A 72 -0.80 -6.91 -12.02
CA ARG A 72 -0.13 -5.91 -12.86
C ARG A 72 -1.07 -5.39 -13.94
N ALA A 73 -1.94 -4.46 -13.58
CA ALA A 73 -2.84 -3.83 -14.53
C ALA A 73 -2.03 -2.94 -15.51
N PRO A 74 -2.43 -2.77 -16.78
CA PRO A 74 -1.74 -1.84 -17.68
C PRO A 74 -1.76 -0.39 -17.16
N VAL A 75 -2.90 0.00 -16.56
CA VAL A 75 -3.14 1.32 -15.97
C VAL A 75 -3.73 1.13 -14.58
N ASP A 76 -3.32 1.95 -13.63
CA ASP A 76 -3.87 1.99 -12.28
C ASP A 76 -3.86 3.40 -11.70
N ARG A 77 -4.78 3.65 -10.78
CA ARG A 77 -4.88 4.87 -9.99
C ARG A 77 -4.74 4.52 -8.52
N ILE A 78 -3.64 4.96 -7.92
CA ILE A 78 -3.26 4.62 -6.56
C ILE A 78 -3.47 5.84 -5.69
N VAL A 79 -4.37 5.74 -4.71
CA VAL A 79 -4.82 6.89 -3.93
C VAL A 79 -4.21 6.86 -2.54
N TYR A 80 -3.59 7.96 -2.14
CA TYR A 80 -2.96 8.17 -0.84
C TYR A 80 -3.74 9.26 -0.08
N PRO A 81 -4.86 8.93 0.58
CA PRO A 81 -5.78 9.94 1.11
C PRO A 81 -5.15 10.82 2.18
N GLY A 82 -4.31 10.26 3.06
CA GLY A 82 -3.62 11.00 4.11
C GLY A 82 -2.57 12.01 3.62
N HIS A 83 -2.24 11.99 2.33
CA HIS A 83 -1.23 12.86 1.73
C HIS A 83 -1.81 13.80 0.66
N ASP A 84 -3.13 13.75 0.42
CA ASP A 84 -3.76 14.46 -0.70
C ASP A 84 -3.05 14.14 -2.02
N ARG A 85 -2.83 12.85 -2.31
CA ARG A 85 -2.13 12.40 -3.53
C ARG A 85 -2.84 11.27 -4.25
N ILE A 86 -2.71 11.28 -5.57
CA ILE A 86 -3.07 10.22 -6.49
C ILE A 86 -1.89 10.00 -7.43
N CYS A 87 -1.43 8.75 -7.53
CA CYS A 87 -0.52 8.30 -8.58
C CYS A 87 -1.36 7.73 -9.73
N HIS A 88 -1.14 8.25 -10.93
CA HIS A 88 -1.68 7.73 -12.18
C HIS A 88 -0.57 6.96 -12.87
N ARG A 89 -0.63 5.64 -12.77
CA ARG A 89 0.34 4.73 -13.35
C ARG A 89 -0.18 4.21 -14.68
N ASP A 90 0.57 4.46 -15.75
CA ASP A 90 0.39 3.83 -17.04
C ASP A 90 1.71 3.14 -17.41
N ARG A 91 1.71 1.81 -17.46
CA ARG A 91 2.92 1.01 -17.69
C ARG A 91 3.44 1.12 -19.13
N SER A 92 2.68 1.74 -20.03
CA SER A 92 3.17 2.10 -21.36
C SER A 92 4.00 3.39 -21.37
N GLN A 93 3.95 4.17 -20.29
CA GLN A 93 4.69 5.41 -20.10
C GLN A 93 5.93 5.21 -19.21
N PRO A 94 6.97 6.04 -19.37
CA PRO A 94 8.21 5.92 -18.58
C PRO A 94 8.04 6.40 -17.13
N ASP A 95 7.13 7.35 -16.90
CA ASP A 95 6.98 8.05 -15.62
C ASP A 95 5.54 7.97 -15.11
N ASP A 96 5.39 7.84 -13.79
CA ASP A 96 4.12 7.99 -13.10
C ASP A 96 3.72 9.48 -13.05
N VAL A 97 2.45 9.78 -13.32
CA VAL A 97 1.89 11.14 -13.19
C VAL A 97 1.22 11.29 -11.84
N TRP A 98 1.41 12.42 -11.17
CA TRP A 98 0.86 12.67 -9.84
C TRP A 98 -0.11 13.85 -9.84
N THR A 99 -1.23 13.68 -9.15
CA THR A 99 -2.17 14.76 -8.84
C THR A 99 -2.50 14.80 -7.35
N ASP A 100 -3.10 15.89 -6.91
CA ASP A 100 -3.85 15.89 -5.66
C ASP A 100 -5.25 15.27 -5.83
N LEU A 101 -6.04 15.19 -4.74
CA LEU A 101 -7.39 14.62 -4.78
C LEU A 101 -8.38 15.48 -5.58
N ALA A 102 -8.06 16.76 -5.84
CA ALA A 102 -8.82 17.65 -6.70
C ALA A 102 -8.41 17.55 -8.20
N GLY A 103 -7.44 16.70 -8.53
CA GLY A 103 -6.96 16.47 -9.90
C GLY A 103 -5.95 17.51 -10.40
N ARG A 104 -5.42 18.37 -9.53
CA ARG A 104 -4.35 19.33 -9.91
C ARG A 104 -3.00 18.63 -9.89
N PRO A 105 -2.06 18.97 -10.80
CA PRO A 105 -0.72 18.38 -10.80
C PRO A 105 -0.03 18.51 -9.44
N ALA A 106 0.63 17.45 -9.00
CA ALA A 106 1.36 17.39 -7.73
C ALA A 106 2.68 16.64 -7.89
N SER A 107 3.55 16.73 -6.89
CA SER A 107 4.74 15.88 -6.78
C SER A 107 4.43 14.60 -5.99
N THR A 108 5.29 13.59 -6.16
CA THR A 108 5.28 12.38 -5.33
C THR A 108 5.28 12.73 -3.82
N PRO A 109 4.54 11.98 -2.98
CA PRO A 109 4.59 12.11 -1.53
C PRO A 109 5.80 11.44 -0.87
N TYR A 110 6.57 10.66 -1.64
CA TYR A 110 7.82 10.06 -1.19
C TYR A 110 8.96 11.05 -1.43
N ALA A 111 9.31 11.81 -0.39
CA ALA A 111 10.43 12.74 -0.38
C ALA A 111 11.70 12.09 0.19
#